data_AF-A0A5C8M533-F1
#
_entry.id   AF-A0A5C8M533-F1
#
_cell.length_a   1.000
_cell.length_b   1.000
_cell.length_c   1.000
_cell.angle_alpha   90.00
_cell.angle_beta   90.00
_cell.angle_gamma   90.00
#
_symmetry.space_group_name_H-M   'P 1'
#
loop_
_entity.id
_entity.type
_entity.pdbx_description
1 polymer ?
#
loop_
_entity_poly.entity_id
_entity_poly.type
_entity_poly.pdbx_seq_one_letter_code
_entity_poly.pdbx_strand_id
1 'polypeptide(L)'
;MKPNVKEYASLIGCDGVHSRTRQILDPAYQGASYTGLINSGGYTTGVEVPSSPQTTQFIFCKRAFFGYHVSPTGYIYWFTNWPEANEPAMGAFDDITEDERKRQMLELYQDDQPFIRKIIQEADTTFPYFSSYALPKQPTSWHRGPIALLGDSAHAISPSSGQEASMALEDAIVLAKCLRDIPDLEQAFATYGHLRRERTVKMFDVGQRGDSGKHAVRPFQQWFRDTTTPFFLKLFANPKASDWMYSYRVDWEEKVLAYNS
;
A
#
# COMPACT_ATOMS: atom_id res chain seq x y z
N MET A 1 22.61 32.84 5.59
CA MET A 1 21.21 32.92 6.07
C MET A 1 21.07 31.96 7.24
N LYS A 2 20.58 32.41 8.40
CA LYS A 2 20.17 31.45 9.45
C LYS A 2 18.91 30.73 8.93
N PRO A 3 18.82 29.40 9.05
CA PRO A 3 17.60 28.70 8.66
C PRO A 3 16.42 29.27 9.45
N ASN A 4 15.26 29.41 8.79
CA ASN A 4 14.00 29.76 9.46
C ASN A 4 13.58 28.59 10.36
N VAL A 5 14.08 28.58 11.59
CA VAL A 5 13.68 27.60 12.61
C VAL A 5 12.35 28.02 13.20
N LYS A 6 11.36 27.12 13.17
CA LYS A 6 10.09 27.28 13.85
C LYS A 6 10.05 26.32 15.04
N GLU A 7 9.58 26.80 16.18
CA GLU A 7 9.42 26.01 17.39
C GLU A 7 7.97 25.56 17.53
N TYR A 8 7.80 24.28 17.88
CA TYR A 8 6.50 23.65 18.08
C TYR A 8 6.58 22.76 19.33
N ALA A 9 5.44 22.57 20.00
CA ALA A 9 5.35 21.68 21.16
C ALA A 9 5.51 20.21 20.79
N SER A 10 5.21 19.84 19.53
CA SER A 10 5.31 18.47 19.03
C SER A 10 5.52 18.42 17.51
N LEU A 11 5.99 17.26 17.02
CA LEU A 11 6.16 16.95 15.60
C LEU A 11 5.57 15.57 15.28
N ILE A 12 4.67 15.50 14.30
CA ILE A 12 4.15 14.24 13.78
C ILE A 12 4.74 13.99 12.39
N GLY A 13 5.52 12.92 12.25
CA GLY A 13 6.10 12.48 10.99
C GLY A 13 5.07 11.74 10.15
N CYS A 14 4.49 12.41 9.17
CA CYS A 14 3.61 11.83 8.14
C CYS A 14 4.29 11.84 6.76
N ASP A 15 5.61 11.68 6.74
CA ASP A 15 6.51 11.92 5.59
C ASP A 15 6.83 10.65 4.79
N GLY A 16 5.91 9.67 4.83
CA GLY A 16 5.89 8.53 3.91
C GLY A 16 6.94 7.45 4.16
N VAL A 17 7.01 6.50 3.23
CA VAL A 17 7.87 5.31 3.32
C VAL A 17 9.37 5.66 3.41
N HIS A 18 9.82 6.81 2.89
CA HIS A 18 11.20 7.30 3.01
C HIS A 18 11.39 8.32 4.14
N SER A 19 10.53 8.29 5.16
CA SER A 19 10.48 9.25 6.27
C SER A 19 11.85 9.63 6.84
N ARG A 20 12.14 10.93 6.79
CA ARG A 20 13.27 11.56 7.48
C ARG A 20 13.02 11.62 8.98
N THR A 21 11.77 11.83 9.39
CA THR A 21 11.38 11.80 10.81
C THR A 21 11.73 10.46 11.45
N ARG A 22 11.44 9.34 10.77
CA ARG A 22 11.82 8.00 11.23
C ARG A 22 13.33 7.86 11.36
N GLN A 23 14.11 8.35 10.39
CA GLN A 23 15.58 8.32 10.48
C GLN A 23 16.13 9.13 11.65
N ILE A 24 15.46 10.22 12.05
CA ILE A 24 15.85 11.02 13.23
C ILE A 24 15.58 10.23 14.51
N LEU A 25 14.43 9.54 14.58
CA LEU A 25 14.04 8.74 15.74
C LEU A 25 14.89 7.48 15.89
N ASP A 26 15.15 6.78 14.78
CA ASP A 26 15.95 5.57 14.73
C ASP A 26 17.00 5.66 13.61
N PRO A 27 18.16 6.30 13.87
CA PRO A 27 19.23 6.44 12.88
C PRO A 27 19.82 5.11 12.40
N ALA A 28 19.64 4.03 13.16
CA ALA A 28 20.10 2.70 12.79
C ALA A 28 19.12 1.96 11.84
N TYR A 29 17.91 2.48 11.69
CA TYR A 29 16.89 1.89 10.84
C TYR A 29 17.31 2.00 9.36
N GLN A 30 17.48 0.84 8.71
CA GLN A 30 18.02 0.72 7.35
C GLN A 30 17.12 1.32 6.26
N GLY A 31 15.89 1.73 6.61
CA GLY A 31 14.96 2.36 5.70
C GLY A 31 14.02 1.36 5.04
N ALA A 32 13.32 1.86 4.02
CA ALA A 32 12.44 1.03 3.22
C ALA A 32 13.25 0.13 2.28
N SER A 33 12.67 -1.01 1.91
CA SER A 33 13.25 -1.95 0.96
C SER A 33 12.35 -2.02 -0.28
N TYR A 34 13.00 -2.08 -1.43
CA TYR A 34 12.32 -2.33 -2.70
C TYR A 34 11.61 -3.69 -2.63
N THR A 35 10.33 -3.73 -3.00
CA THR A 35 9.50 -4.94 -2.88
C THR A 35 9.69 -5.92 -4.04
N GLY A 36 10.46 -5.54 -5.07
CA GLY A 36 10.58 -6.32 -6.30
C GLY A 36 9.44 -6.07 -7.28
N LEU A 37 8.65 -5.02 -7.09
CA LEU A 37 7.49 -4.69 -7.93
C LEU A 37 7.60 -3.29 -8.54
N ILE A 38 7.30 -3.20 -9.83
CA ILE A 38 7.01 -1.93 -10.50
C ILE A 38 5.51 -1.82 -10.68
N ASN A 39 5.00 -0.60 -10.53
CA ASN A 39 3.58 -0.29 -10.62
C ASN A 39 3.35 0.78 -11.69
N SER A 40 2.15 0.74 -12.26
CA SER A 40 1.60 1.78 -13.14
C SER A 40 0.07 1.68 -13.14
N GLY A 41 -0.58 2.48 -13.95
CA GLY A 41 -2.02 2.46 -14.12
C GLY A 41 -2.47 3.53 -15.10
N GLY A 42 -3.76 3.80 -15.11
CA GLY A 42 -4.30 4.83 -15.95
C GLY A 42 -5.82 4.92 -15.89
N TYR A 43 -6.32 5.73 -16.82
CA TYR A 43 -7.74 5.90 -17.07
C TYR A 43 -8.05 5.57 -18.53
N THR A 44 -9.18 4.92 -18.76
CA THR A 44 -9.65 4.56 -20.10
C THR A 44 -11.15 4.83 -20.21
N THR A 45 -11.58 5.39 -21.32
CA THR A 45 -12.98 5.63 -21.66
C THR A 45 -13.34 4.96 -23.00
N GLY A 46 -14.64 4.81 -23.29
CA GLY A 46 -15.10 4.28 -24.58
C GLY A 46 -14.85 2.79 -24.82
N VAL A 47 -14.39 2.05 -23.80
CA VAL A 47 -14.13 0.61 -23.88
C VAL A 47 -15.13 -0.17 -23.04
N GLU A 48 -15.83 -1.11 -23.67
CA GLU A 48 -16.61 -2.12 -22.96
C GLU A 48 -15.74 -3.31 -22.54
N VAL A 49 -15.85 -3.69 -21.26
CA VAL A 49 -15.11 -4.81 -20.65
C VAL A 49 -16.01 -5.64 -19.73
N PRO A 50 -15.69 -6.94 -19.50
CA PRO A 50 -16.48 -7.79 -18.61
C PRO A 50 -16.46 -7.29 -17.16
N SER A 51 -17.52 -6.65 -16.70
CA SER A 51 -17.58 -6.09 -15.35
C SER A 51 -18.90 -6.40 -14.66
N SER A 52 -18.88 -6.42 -13.34
CA SER A 52 -20.08 -6.46 -12.50
C SER A 52 -20.22 -5.14 -11.73
N PRO A 53 -21.45 -4.64 -11.49
CA PRO A 53 -21.64 -3.41 -10.74
C PRO A 53 -20.96 -3.45 -9.37
N GLN A 54 -20.32 -2.35 -8.97
CA GLN A 54 -19.69 -2.19 -7.65
C GLN A 54 -18.61 -3.23 -7.34
N THR A 55 -17.93 -3.75 -8.37
CA THR A 55 -16.82 -4.69 -8.19
C THR A 55 -15.51 -4.08 -8.67
N THR A 56 -14.43 -4.46 -8.01
CA THR A 56 -13.07 -4.28 -8.52
C THR A 56 -12.59 -5.65 -9.00
N GLN A 57 -12.10 -5.70 -10.22
CA GLN A 57 -11.61 -6.92 -10.85
C GLN A 57 -10.11 -7.03 -10.59
N PHE A 58 -9.66 -8.19 -10.09
CA PHE A 58 -8.25 -8.50 -9.88
C PHE A 58 -7.88 -9.73 -10.70
N ILE A 59 -6.89 -9.57 -11.58
CA ILE A 59 -6.53 -10.58 -12.57
C ILE A 59 -5.04 -10.89 -12.41
N PHE A 60 -4.77 -12.13 -12.00
CA PHE A 60 -3.42 -12.69 -11.94
C PHE A 60 -3.00 -13.18 -13.33
N CYS A 61 -2.40 -12.28 -14.09
CA CYS A 61 -1.96 -12.53 -15.46
C CYS A 61 -0.69 -13.39 -15.47
N LYS A 62 -0.21 -13.73 -16.67
CA LYS A 62 0.99 -14.58 -16.85
C LYS A 62 2.26 -13.89 -16.33
N ARG A 63 2.48 -12.62 -16.71
CA ARG A 63 3.72 -11.90 -16.39
C ARG A 63 3.54 -10.80 -15.35
N ALA A 64 2.31 -10.48 -15.00
CA ALA A 64 1.96 -9.32 -14.20
C ALA A 64 0.62 -9.52 -13.49
N PHE A 65 0.23 -8.53 -12.71
CA PHE A 65 -1.08 -8.41 -12.11
C PHE A 65 -1.79 -7.20 -12.72
N PHE A 66 -3.05 -7.38 -13.10
CA PHE A 66 -3.89 -6.31 -13.61
C PHE A 66 -5.15 -6.17 -12.77
N GLY A 67 -5.46 -4.94 -12.36
CA GLY A 67 -6.68 -4.62 -11.63
C GLY A 67 -7.44 -3.49 -12.32
N TYR A 68 -8.77 -3.53 -12.30
CA TYR A 68 -9.57 -2.42 -12.79
C TYR A 68 -10.94 -2.31 -12.11
N HIS A 69 -11.49 -1.11 -12.16
CA HIS A 69 -12.81 -0.76 -11.70
C HIS A 69 -13.52 0.06 -12.78
N VAL A 70 -14.76 -0.33 -13.11
CA VAL A 70 -15.61 0.43 -14.01
C VAL A 70 -16.53 1.30 -13.17
N SER A 71 -16.42 2.61 -13.34
CA SER A 71 -17.25 3.56 -12.62
C SER A 71 -18.70 3.53 -13.13
N PRO A 72 -19.67 4.06 -12.36
CA PRO A 72 -21.05 4.19 -12.83
C PRO A 72 -21.22 5.04 -14.09
N THR A 73 -20.27 5.94 -14.38
CA THR A 73 -20.27 6.79 -15.59
C THR A 73 -19.52 6.16 -16.77
N GLY A 74 -19.00 4.94 -16.61
CA GLY A 74 -18.40 4.17 -17.69
C GLY A 74 -16.90 4.40 -17.93
N TYR A 75 -16.21 5.22 -17.11
CA TYR A 75 -14.75 5.28 -17.16
C TYR A 75 -14.14 4.12 -16.38
N ILE A 76 -12.99 3.65 -16.85
CA ILE A 76 -12.23 2.55 -16.27
C ILE A 76 -11.01 3.14 -15.58
N TYR A 77 -10.93 2.99 -14.25
CA TYR A 77 -9.68 3.12 -13.52
C TYR A 77 -8.98 1.77 -13.51
N TRP A 78 -7.72 1.73 -13.90
CA TRP A 78 -6.95 0.48 -13.92
C TRP A 78 -5.55 0.68 -13.35
N PHE A 79 -4.99 -0.39 -12.84
CA PHE A 79 -3.66 -0.43 -12.27
C PHE A 79 -3.00 -1.76 -12.57
N THR A 80 -1.69 -1.74 -12.63
CA THR A 80 -0.86 -2.89 -12.99
C THR A 80 0.35 -2.93 -12.07
N ASN A 81 0.78 -4.13 -11.71
CA ASN A 81 2.09 -4.34 -11.11
C ASN A 81 2.74 -5.58 -11.70
N TRP A 82 4.05 -5.54 -11.85
CA TRP A 82 4.82 -6.67 -12.34
C TRP A 82 6.12 -6.83 -11.57
N PRO A 83 6.64 -8.06 -11.46
CA PRO A 83 7.89 -8.32 -10.79
C PRO A 83 9.06 -7.80 -11.61
N GLU A 84 9.96 -7.10 -10.93
CA GLU A 84 11.25 -6.66 -11.42
C GLU A 84 12.27 -6.94 -10.30
N ALA A 85 13.25 -7.78 -10.58
CA ALA A 85 14.12 -8.29 -9.53
C ALA A 85 15.13 -7.24 -9.07
N ASN A 86 15.54 -6.36 -9.99
CA ASN A 86 16.55 -5.35 -9.72
C ASN A 86 15.87 -4.00 -9.53
N GLU A 87 16.16 -3.34 -8.41
CA GLU A 87 15.67 -1.99 -8.18
C GLU A 87 16.14 -1.07 -9.32
N PRO A 88 15.22 -0.41 -10.04
CA PRO A 88 15.59 0.58 -11.05
C PRO A 88 16.36 1.73 -10.42
N ALA A 89 17.30 2.30 -11.17
CA ALA A 89 17.98 3.51 -10.74
C ALA A 89 16.98 4.67 -10.51
N MET A 90 17.33 5.58 -9.61
CA MET A 90 16.54 6.80 -9.40
C MET A 90 16.41 7.58 -10.71
N GLY A 91 15.19 7.94 -11.09
CA GLY A 91 14.90 8.63 -12.36
C GLY A 91 14.85 7.72 -13.60
N ALA A 92 14.96 6.39 -13.46
CA ALA A 92 14.92 5.45 -14.58
C ALA A 92 13.63 5.53 -15.43
N PHE A 93 12.58 6.17 -14.92
CA PHE A 93 11.29 6.28 -15.58
C PHE A 93 10.98 7.69 -16.11
N ASP A 94 11.85 8.68 -15.84
CA ASP A 94 11.57 10.09 -16.10
C ASP A 94 11.46 10.40 -17.60
N ASP A 95 12.26 9.71 -18.43
CA ASP A 95 12.32 9.90 -19.87
C ASP A 95 11.37 8.96 -20.65
N ILE A 96 10.59 8.10 -19.98
CA ILE A 96 9.68 7.18 -20.66
C ILE A 96 8.41 7.92 -21.06
N THR A 97 8.24 8.09 -22.38
CA THR A 97 7.05 8.70 -22.96
C THR A 97 5.80 7.83 -22.74
N GLU A 98 4.61 8.44 -22.81
CA GLU A 98 3.36 7.69 -22.69
C GLU A 98 3.22 6.58 -23.76
N ASP A 99 3.59 6.86 -25.00
CA ASP A 99 3.51 5.86 -26.09
C ASP A 99 4.44 4.67 -25.82
N GLU A 100 5.65 4.93 -25.32
CA GLU A 100 6.59 3.87 -24.95
C GLU A 100 6.07 3.08 -23.74
N ARG A 101 5.49 3.74 -22.72
CA ARG A 101 4.83 3.05 -21.61
C ARG A 101 3.72 2.14 -22.09
N LYS A 102 2.82 2.63 -22.95
CA LYS A 102 1.74 1.85 -23.55
C LYS A 102 2.29 0.64 -24.30
N ARG A 103 3.30 0.83 -25.15
CA ARG A 103 3.95 -0.24 -25.92
C ARG A 103 4.49 -1.35 -25.01
N GLN A 104 5.23 -0.98 -23.97
CA GLN A 104 5.80 -1.94 -23.01
C GLN A 104 4.72 -2.69 -22.22
N MET A 105 3.67 -2.01 -21.77
CA MET A 105 2.54 -2.66 -21.11
C MET A 105 1.77 -3.59 -22.06
N LEU A 106 1.59 -3.24 -23.32
CA LEU A 106 0.96 -4.13 -24.31
C LEU A 106 1.78 -5.41 -24.53
N GLU A 107 3.10 -5.32 -24.52
CA GLU A 107 4.00 -6.49 -24.58
C GLU A 107 3.90 -7.36 -23.32
N LEU A 108 3.79 -6.74 -22.15
CA LEU A 108 3.62 -7.44 -20.87
C LEU A 108 2.37 -8.33 -20.86
N TYR A 109 1.28 -7.87 -21.48
CA TYR A 109 -0.03 -8.52 -21.53
C TYR A 109 -0.36 -9.21 -22.88
N GLN A 110 0.65 -9.50 -23.71
CA GLN A 110 0.44 -10.10 -25.05
C GLN A 110 -0.22 -11.49 -25.04
N ASP A 111 -0.06 -12.23 -23.94
CA ASP A 111 -0.53 -13.60 -23.80
C ASP A 111 -1.75 -13.74 -22.87
N ASP A 112 -2.29 -12.62 -22.39
CA ASP A 112 -3.41 -12.55 -21.46
C ASP A 112 -4.75 -12.22 -22.16
N GLN A 113 -5.80 -12.00 -21.38
CA GLN A 113 -7.14 -11.74 -21.92
C GLN A 113 -7.16 -10.49 -22.82
N PRO A 114 -7.75 -10.56 -24.04
CA PRO A 114 -7.66 -9.49 -25.03
C PRO A 114 -8.18 -8.13 -24.55
N PHE A 115 -9.18 -8.11 -23.65
CA PHE A 115 -9.73 -6.87 -23.12
C PHE A 115 -8.72 -6.06 -22.30
N ILE A 116 -7.71 -6.71 -21.69
CA ILE A 116 -6.65 -6.02 -20.93
C ILE A 116 -5.84 -5.12 -21.87
N ARG A 117 -5.41 -5.67 -23.01
CA ARG A 117 -4.70 -4.89 -24.02
C ARG A 117 -5.57 -3.79 -24.62
N LYS A 118 -6.87 -4.04 -24.78
CA LYS A 118 -7.82 -3.01 -25.23
C LYS A 118 -7.90 -1.84 -24.25
N ILE A 119 -7.95 -2.11 -22.93
CA ILE A 119 -7.92 -1.06 -21.91
C ILE A 119 -6.65 -0.20 -22.04
N ILE A 120 -5.49 -0.83 -22.19
CA ILE A 120 -4.19 -0.13 -22.26
C ILE A 120 -4.06 0.66 -23.57
N GLN A 121 -4.48 0.07 -24.69
CA GLN A 121 -4.40 0.69 -26.02
C GLN A 121 -5.24 1.96 -26.10
N GLU A 122 -6.46 1.93 -25.56
CA GLU A 122 -7.41 3.06 -25.57
C GLU A 122 -7.27 3.97 -24.34
N ALA A 123 -6.21 3.81 -23.52
CA ALA A 123 -6.05 4.61 -22.32
C ALA A 123 -5.94 6.11 -22.66
N ASP A 124 -6.77 6.93 -22.01
CA ASP A 124 -6.75 8.38 -22.12
C ASP A 124 -5.50 8.96 -21.44
N THR A 125 -4.99 8.26 -20.42
CA THR A 125 -3.78 8.65 -19.69
C THR A 125 -3.12 7.42 -19.08
N THR A 126 -1.79 7.39 -19.08
CA THR A 126 -1.01 6.41 -18.31
C THR A 126 -0.22 7.10 -17.21
N PHE A 127 -0.20 6.51 -16.03
CA PHE A 127 0.66 6.96 -14.95
C PHE A 127 2.12 6.57 -15.21
N PRO A 128 3.08 7.42 -14.84
CA PRO A 128 4.48 7.03 -14.80
C PRO A 128 4.68 5.75 -14.00
N TYR A 129 5.73 5.00 -14.34
CA TYR A 129 6.10 3.83 -13.57
C TYR A 129 6.66 4.27 -12.22
N PHE A 130 6.42 3.46 -11.19
CA PHE A 130 7.01 3.67 -9.88
C PHE A 130 7.34 2.35 -9.20
N SER A 131 8.51 2.35 -8.55
CA SER A 131 8.97 1.25 -7.71
C SER A 131 8.15 1.21 -6.43
N SER A 132 7.74 0.01 -6.01
CA SER A 132 7.10 -0.17 -4.70
C SER A 132 8.16 -0.40 -3.62
N TYR A 133 7.95 0.25 -2.48
CA TYR A 133 8.77 0.12 -1.29
C TYR A 133 7.89 -0.21 -0.10
N ALA A 134 8.42 -1.03 0.80
CA ALA A 134 7.79 -1.32 2.08
C ALA A 134 8.85 -1.35 3.18
N LEU A 135 8.42 -1.26 4.44
CA LEU A 135 9.31 -1.45 5.56
C LEU A 135 9.53 -2.96 5.78
N PRO A 136 10.77 -3.47 5.74
CA PRO A 136 11.02 -4.91 5.92
C PRO A 136 10.65 -5.40 7.33
N LYS A 137 10.66 -4.48 8.30
CA LYS A 137 10.18 -4.66 9.67
C LYS A 137 9.65 -3.34 10.18
N GLN A 138 8.64 -3.32 11.03
CA GLN A 138 8.25 -2.06 11.67
C GLN A 138 9.37 -1.51 12.56
N PRO A 139 9.53 -0.17 12.68
CA PRO A 139 10.47 0.44 13.60
C PRO A 139 10.11 0.08 15.04
N THR A 140 11.14 -0.12 15.87
CA THR A 140 10.95 -0.55 17.26
C THR A 140 10.18 0.50 18.05
N SER A 141 10.53 1.78 17.91
CA SER A 141 9.77 2.89 18.49
C SER A 141 9.07 3.71 17.41
N TRP A 142 7.87 4.19 17.74
CA TRP A 142 7.12 5.14 16.91
C TRP A 142 7.22 6.57 17.45
N HIS A 143 7.93 6.79 18.56
CA HIS A 143 8.08 8.11 19.17
C HIS A 143 9.41 8.25 19.92
N ARG A 144 9.79 9.50 20.23
CA ARG A 144 10.83 9.86 21.20
C ARG A 144 10.60 11.30 21.64
N GLY A 145 10.37 11.53 22.93
CA GLY A 145 10.03 12.86 23.42
C GLY A 145 8.83 13.45 22.66
N PRO A 146 8.93 14.68 22.10
CA PRO A 146 7.82 15.36 21.46
C PRO A 146 7.59 14.96 20.00
N ILE A 147 8.17 13.85 19.52
CA ILE A 147 8.09 13.42 18.12
C ILE A 147 7.40 12.06 18.03
N ALA A 148 6.46 11.90 17.10
CA ALA A 148 5.80 10.61 16.78
C ALA A 148 5.70 10.35 15.26
N LEU A 149 5.53 9.10 14.86
CA LEU A 149 5.35 8.64 13.48
C LEU A 149 3.89 8.22 13.20
N LEU A 150 3.42 8.45 11.99
CA LEU A 150 2.07 8.09 11.53
C LEU A 150 2.04 7.64 10.08
N GLY A 151 1.22 6.63 9.78
CA GLY A 151 1.10 6.06 8.44
C GLY A 151 2.38 5.39 7.98
N ASP A 152 2.74 5.55 6.71
CA ASP A 152 3.89 4.88 6.10
C ASP A 152 5.24 5.21 6.74
N SER A 153 5.34 6.35 7.44
CA SER A 153 6.55 6.65 8.22
C SER A 153 6.75 5.64 9.34
N ALA A 154 5.67 5.11 9.91
CA ALA A 154 5.65 4.14 11.00
C ALA A 154 5.51 2.69 10.51
N HIS A 155 4.76 2.43 9.44
CA HIS A 155 4.42 1.05 9.06
C HIS A 155 4.09 0.89 7.58
N ALA A 156 4.84 1.52 6.67
CA ALA A 156 4.65 1.28 5.23
C ALA A 156 4.66 -0.24 4.95
N ILE A 157 3.52 -0.77 4.54
CA ILE A 157 3.34 -2.17 4.19
C ILE A 157 3.36 -2.32 2.67
N SER A 158 3.18 -3.54 2.16
CA SER A 158 3.06 -3.73 0.72
C SER A 158 1.70 -3.24 0.19
N PRO A 159 1.66 -2.62 -1.01
CA PRO A 159 0.43 -2.18 -1.67
C PRO A 159 -0.57 -3.31 -1.92
N SER A 160 -0.10 -4.56 -1.93
CA SER A 160 -0.96 -5.73 -2.09
C SER A 160 -2.02 -5.90 -0.99
N SER A 161 -1.87 -5.22 0.14
CA SER A 161 -2.89 -5.15 1.18
C SER A 161 -4.08 -4.26 0.80
N GLY A 162 -3.88 -3.24 -0.04
CA GLY A 162 -4.91 -2.25 -0.40
C GLY A 162 -5.47 -1.45 0.79
N GLN A 163 -4.72 -1.32 1.89
CA GLN A 163 -5.20 -0.71 3.15
C GLN A 163 -4.31 0.42 3.68
N GLU A 164 -3.22 0.79 3.01
CA GLU A 164 -2.24 1.78 3.48
C GLU A 164 -2.89 3.11 3.89
N ALA A 165 -3.71 3.69 3.01
CA ALA A 165 -4.43 4.94 3.31
C ALA A 165 -5.44 4.79 4.46
N SER A 166 -6.16 3.66 4.53
CA SER A 166 -7.10 3.37 5.61
C SER A 166 -6.38 3.25 6.95
N MET A 167 -5.21 2.60 6.99
CA MET A 167 -4.41 2.48 8.21
C MET A 167 -3.88 3.84 8.69
N ALA A 168 -3.43 4.71 7.78
CA ALA A 168 -2.99 6.06 8.15
C ALA A 168 -4.15 6.90 8.73
N LEU A 169 -5.37 6.75 8.21
CA LEU A 169 -6.56 7.40 8.78
C LEU A 169 -6.92 6.85 10.16
N GLU A 170 -6.85 5.53 10.35
CA GLU A 170 -7.04 4.92 11.66
C GLU A 170 -6.01 5.41 12.67
N ASP A 171 -4.74 5.51 12.28
CA ASP A 171 -3.69 6.06 13.12
C ASP A 171 -4.00 7.48 13.55
N ALA A 172 -4.47 8.32 12.62
CA ALA A 172 -4.81 9.71 12.91
C ALA A 172 -5.90 9.80 13.97
N ILE A 173 -6.92 8.94 13.88
CA ILE A 173 -8.01 8.90 14.87
C ILE A 173 -7.47 8.41 16.22
N VAL A 174 -6.70 7.30 16.26
CA VAL A 174 -6.16 6.76 17.52
C VAL A 174 -5.17 7.73 18.18
N LEU A 175 -4.31 8.39 17.41
CA LEU A 175 -3.40 9.41 17.89
C LEU A 175 -4.16 10.60 18.49
N ALA A 176 -5.18 11.09 17.77
CA ALA A 176 -6.03 12.17 18.26
C ALA A 176 -6.76 11.81 19.56
N LYS A 177 -7.24 10.57 19.70
CA LYS A 177 -7.82 10.06 20.95
C LYS A 177 -6.81 10.05 22.09
N CYS A 178 -5.59 9.56 21.86
CA CYS A 178 -4.55 9.53 22.89
C CYS A 178 -4.19 10.95 23.36
N LEU A 179 -4.05 11.89 22.43
CA LEU A 179 -3.77 13.31 22.74
C LEU A 179 -4.92 14.01 23.48
N ARG A 180 -6.17 13.60 23.23
CA ARG A 180 -7.35 14.12 23.94
C ARG A 180 -7.36 13.66 25.40
N ASP A 181 -7.08 12.39 25.64
CA ASP A 181 -7.32 11.74 26.94
C ASP A 181 -6.08 11.73 27.86
N ILE A 182 -4.88 11.86 27.30
CA ILE A 182 -3.61 11.77 28.02
C ILE A 182 -2.88 13.12 27.93
N PRO A 183 -2.78 13.88 29.05
CA PRO A 183 -2.15 15.21 29.05
C PRO A 183 -0.64 15.18 28.78
N ASP A 184 0.05 14.12 29.20
CA ASP A 184 1.49 13.97 28.93
C ASP A 184 1.70 13.50 27.48
N LEU A 185 2.43 14.31 26.72
CA LEU A 185 2.58 14.12 25.28
C LEU A 185 3.34 12.84 24.94
N GLU A 186 4.42 12.55 25.64
CA GLU A 186 5.25 11.38 25.38
C GLU A 186 4.47 10.10 25.74
N GLN A 187 3.74 10.12 26.85
CA GLN A 187 2.85 9.05 27.27
C GLN A 187 1.69 8.83 26.28
N ALA A 188 1.14 9.91 25.71
CA ALA A 188 0.11 9.83 24.67
C ALA A 188 0.66 9.14 23.41
N PHE A 189 1.87 9.52 22.97
CA PHE A 189 2.53 8.91 21.82
C PHE A 189 2.92 7.44 22.05
N ALA A 190 3.40 7.10 23.24
CA ALA A 190 3.68 5.73 23.64
C ALA A 190 2.40 4.87 23.59
N THR A 191 1.32 5.39 24.14
CA THR A 191 0.02 4.70 24.17
C THR A 191 -0.53 4.50 22.75
N TYR A 192 -0.44 5.51 21.89
CA TYR A 192 -0.81 5.41 20.48
C TYR A 192 -0.02 4.30 19.77
N GLY A 193 1.31 4.29 19.90
CA GLY A 193 2.15 3.28 19.27
C GLY A 193 1.85 1.87 19.77
N HIS A 194 1.53 1.71 21.06
CA HIS A 194 1.10 0.46 21.65
C HIS A 194 -0.22 -0.04 21.05
N LEU A 195 -1.27 0.79 21.07
CA LEU A 195 -2.61 0.42 20.57
C LEU A 195 -2.63 0.06 19.09
N ARG A 196 -1.77 0.69 18.28
CA ARG A 196 -1.70 0.43 16.84
C ARG A 196 -0.84 -0.76 16.46
N ARG A 197 0.08 -1.21 17.33
CA ARG A 197 1.10 -2.20 16.99
C ARG A 197 0.52 -3.52 16.50
N GLU A 198 -0.43 -4.10 17.23
CA GLU A 198 -1.01 -5.40 16.88
C GLU A 198 -1.68 -5.34 15.50
N ARG A 199 -2.48 -4.29 15.27
CA ARG A 199 -3.21 -4.12 14.02
C ARG A 199 -2.28 -3.97 12.82
N THR A 200 -1.26 -3.13 12.92
CA THR A 200 -0.35 -2.88 11.79
C THR A 200 0.56 -4.07 11.52
N VAL A 201 0.99 -4.83 12.54
CA VAL A 201 1.77 -6.07 12.34
C VAL A 201 0.91 -7.11 11.63
N LYS A 202 -0.36 -7.28 12.03
CA LYS A 202 -1.28 -8.20 11.37
C LYS A 202 -1.53 -7.84 9.90
N MET A 203 -1.62 -6.54 9.59
CA MET A 203 -1.77 -6.05 8.20
C MET A 203 -0.48 -6.24 7.39
N PHE A 204 0.69 -6.07 8.00
CA PHE A 204 1.97 -6.35 7.36
C PHE A 204 2.06 -7.82 6.90
N ASP A 205 1.67 -8.77 7.75
CA ASP A 205 1.66 -10.20 7.41
C ASP A 205 0.70 -10.52 6.25
N VAL A 206 -0.44 -9.82 6.16
CA VAL A 206 -1.38 -9.96 5.04
C VAL A 206 -0.73 -9.48 3.74
N GLY A 207 -0.10 -8.31 3.76
CA GLY A 207 0.58 -7.74 2.59
C GLY A 207 1.65 -8.67 2.02
N GLN A 208 2.52 -9.20 2.89
CA GLN A 208 3.59 -10.13 2.52
C GLN A 208 3.07 -11.40 1.84
N ARG A 209 1.93 -11.94 2.30
CA ARG A 209 1.31 -13.12 1.67
C ARG A 209 0.74 -12.79 0.28
N GLY A 210 0.13 -11.62 0.11
CA GLY A 210 -0.41 -11.15 -1.17
C GLY A 210 0.67 -11.01 -2.24
N ASP A 211 1.85 -10.52 -1.88
CA ASP A 211 2.97 -10.36 -2.82
C ASP A 211 3.49 -11.69 -3.36
N SER A 212 3.54 -12.73 -2.53
CA SER A 212 4.06 -14.05 -2.94
C SER A 212 3.35 -14.62 -4.17
N GLY A 213 2.04 -14.37 -4.32
CA GLY A 213 1.25 -14.80 -5.47
C GLY A 213 1.53 -14.00 -6.75
N LYS A 214 2.00 -12.75 -6.62
CA LYS A 214 2.33 -11.84 -7.73
C LYS A 214 3.72 -12.09 -8.31
N HIS A 215 4.63 -12.67 -7.53
CA HIS A 215 5.98 -13.06 -7.97
C HIS A 215 6.02 -14.43 -8.68
N ALA A 216 4.88 -15.11 -8.83
CA ALA A 216 4.79 -16.42 -9.49
C ALA A 216 4.85 -16.30 -11.02
N VAL A 217 6.05 -16.16 -11.57
CA VAL A 217 6.29 -15.99 -13.02
C VAL A 217 6.70 -17.27 -13.74
N ARG A 218 7.08 -18.34 -13.02
CA ARG A 218 7.48 -19.61 -13.65
C ARG A 218 6.25 -20.49 -13.94
N PRO A 219 6.22 -21.26 -15.04
CA PRO A 219 5.05 -22.08 -15.41
C PRO A 219 4.56 -23.01 -14.30
N PHE A 220 5.48 -23.67 -13.57
CA PHE A 220 5.11 -24.51 -12.43
C PHE A 220 4.54 -23.72 -11.24
N GLN A 221 5.08 -22.52 -10.97
CA GLN A 221 4.57 -21.64 -9.91
C GLN A 221 3.20 -21.08 -10.27
N GLN A 222 2.96 -20.72 -11.53
CA GLN A 222 1.65 -20.30 -12.04
C GLN A 222 0.65 -21.43 -11.96
N TRP A 223 1.01 -22.64 -12.41
CA TRP A 223 0.15 -23.81 -12.28
C TRP A 223 -0.21 -24.09 -10.82
N PHE A 224 0.77 -24.04 -9.90
CA PHE A 224 0.53 -24.23 -8.47
C PHE A 224 -0.35 -23.11 -7.89
N ARG A 225 -0.07 -21.85 -8.22
CA ARG A 225 -0.90 -20.69 -7.86
C ARG A 225 -2.33 -20.89 -8.36
N ASP A 226 -2.55 -21.17 -9.63
CA ASP A 226 -3.88 -21.27 -10.23
C ASP A 226 -4.66 -22.48 -9.70
N THR A 227 -3.96 -23.56 -9.36
CA THR A 227 -4.57 -24.74 -8.74
C THR A 227 -4.98 -24.47 -7.28
N THR A 228 -4.22 -23.66 -6.55
CA THR A 228 -4.46 -23.37 -5.13
C THR A 228 -5.31 -22.13 -4.90
N THR A 229 -5.31 -21.18 -5.84
CA THR A 229 -6.04 -19.90 -5.77
C THR A 229 -7.53 -20.09 -5.53
N PRO A 230 -8.27 -20.98 -6.20
CA PRO A 230 -9.70 -21.20 -5.91
C PRO A 230 -9.97 -21.68 -4.48
N PHE A 231 -9.04 -22.45 -3.90
CA PHE A 231 -9.15 -22.93 -2.53
C PHE A 231 -8.85 -21.80 -1.54
N PHE A 232 -7.76 -21.05 -1.76
CA PHE A 232 -7.42 -19.88 -0.95
C PHE A 232 -8.47 -18.78 -1.06
N LEU A 233 -8.96 -18.45 -2.26
CA LEU A 233 -10.05 -17.50 -2.48
C LEU A 233 -11.31 -17.95 -1.76
N LYS A 234 -11.65 -19.24 -1.69
CA LYS A 234 -12.79 -19.72 -0.87
C LYS A 234 -12.57 -19.56 0.64
N LEU A 235 -11.33 -19.69 1.10
CA LEU A 235 -10.95 -19.43 2.50
C LEU A 235 -10.94 -17.94 2.85
N PHE A 236 -10.45 -17.08 1.94
CA PHE A 236 -10.42 -15.62 2.09
C PHE A 236 -11.77 -14.95 1.82
N ALA A 237 -12.59 -15.49 0.92
CA ALA A 237 -13.96 -15.07 0.64
C ALA A 237 -14.95 -15.52 1.73
N ASN A 238 -14.47 -16.18 2.79
CA ASN A 238 -15.24 -16.31 4.02
C ASN A 238 -15.34 -14.92 4.66
N PRO A 239 -16.53 -14.29 4.69
CA PRO A 239 -16.67 -12.91 5.17
C PRO A 239 -16.14 -12.73 6.60
N LYS A 240 -16.20 -13.79 7.43
CA LYS A 240 -15.68 -13.78 8.80
C LYS A 240 -14.15 -13.66 8.88
N ALA A 241 -13.42 -14.16 7.88
CA ALA A 241 -11.96 -14.14 7.85
C ALA A 241 -11.39 -12.75 7.49
N SER A 242 -12.14 -11.98 6.70
CA SER A 242 -11.81 -10.59 6.32
C SER A 242 -12.50 -9.54 7.19
N ASP A 243 -13.48 -9.93 8.02
CA ASP A 243 -14.27 -8.99 8.82
C ASP A 243 -13.39 -8.08 9.67
N TRP A 244 -12.46 -8.65 10.46
CA TRP A 244 -11.55 -7.87 11.31
C TRP A 244 -10.74 -6.78 10.57
N MET A 245 -10.54 -6.94 9.25
CA MET A 245 -9.85 -5.98 8.40
C MET A 245 -10.76 -4.78 8.08
N TYR A 246 -11.97 -5.06 7.60
CA TYR A 246 -12.90 -4.07 7.06
C TYR A 246 -13.93 -3.53 8.08
N SER A 247 -14.22 -4.29 9.15
CA SER A 247 -15.15 -3.93 10.22
C SER A 247 -14.47 -3.21 11.38
N TYR A 248 -13.15 -2.99 11.31
CA TYR A 248 -12.43 -2.26 12.33
C TYR A 248 -12.99 -0.84 12.49
N ARG A 249 -13.32 -0.51 13.73
CA ARG A 249 -13.81 0.80 14.13
C ARG A 249 -12.95 1.28 15.29
N VAL A 250 -12.57 2.54 15.21
CA VAL A 250 -12.04 3.27 16.37
C VAL A 250 -13.24 4.02 16.96
N ASP A 251 -13.75 3.56 18.10
CA ASP A 251 -14.82 4.27 18.80
C ASP A 251 -14.25 5.57 19.37
N TRP A 252 -14.71 6.73 18.93
CA TRP A 252 -14.19 8.00 19.42
C TRP A 252 -14.53 8.23 20.91
N GLU A 253 -15.70 7.80 21.37
CA GLU A 253 -16.20 8.10 22.72
C GLU A 253 -15.53 7.26 23.81
N GLU A 254 -15.00 6.10 23.44
CA GLU A 254 -14.23 5.26 24.37
C GLU A 254 -12.94 5.97 24.81
N LYS A 255 -12.79 6.18 26.12
CA LYS A 255 -11.60 6.82 26.71
C LYS A 255 -10.37 5.92 26.64
N VAL A 256 -9.23 6.52 26.31
CA VAL A 256 -7.93 5.86 26.33
C VAL A 256 -7.25 6.07 27.69
N LEU A 257 -6.76 4.98 28.30
CA LEU A 257 -5.91 5.04 29.49
C LEU A 257 -4.44 4.96 29.08
N ALA A 258 -3.59 5.65 29.83
CA ALA A 258 -2.15 5.64 29.59
C ALA A 258 -1.57 4.21 29.67
N TYR A 259 -0.83 3.81 28.65
CA TYR A 259 -0.08 2.57 28.63
C TYR A 259 1.19 2.69 29.47
N ASN A 260 1.22 2.07 30.64
CA ASN A 260 2.44 2.02 31.45
C ASN A 260 3.34 0.90 30.89
N SER A 261 4.44 1.29 30.25
CA SER A 261 5.49 0.38 29.74
C SER A 261 6.24 -0.33 30.86
#